data_AF-A0A4W5LMT4-F1
#
_entry.id   AF-A0A4W5LMT4-F1
#
_cell.length_a   1.000
_cell.length_b   1.000
_cell.length_c   1.000
_cell.angle_alpha   90.00
_cell.angle_beta   90.00
_cell.angle_gamma   90.00
#
_symmetry.space_group_name_H-M   'P 1'
#
loop_
_entity.id
_entity.type
_entity.pdbx_description
1 polymer ?
#
loop_
_entity_poly.entity_id
_entity_poly.type
_entity_poly.pdbx_seq_one_letter_code
_entity_poly.pdbx_strand_id
1 'polypeptide(L)'
;MILRGEEICSPLTVEQAVGSRDSVAMALYAQSFSWIITRINQKVRGKDNFKSIGILDIFGFENFEVNRFEQFNINYANEKLQEYFNKHIFSLEQLDYNRYVNGTTGLQQVC
;
A
#
# COMPACT_ATOMS: atom_id res chain seq x y z
N MET A 1 21.89 -28.06 7.87
CA MET A 1 21.62 -27.81 9.30
C MET A 1 22.96 -27.86 10.03
N ILE A 2 23.34 -26.83 10.78
CA ILE A 2 24.59 -26.87 11.55
C ILE A 2 24.29 -27.43 12.93
N LEU A 3 24.91 -28.56 13.27
CA LEU A 3 24.80 -29.19 14.58
C LEU A 3 26.21 -29.37 15.15
N ARG A 4 26.47 -28.74 16.30
CA ARG A 4 27.77 -28.82 17.01
C ARG A 4 28.99 -28.46 16.14
N GLY A 5 28.83 -27.53 15.21
CA GLY A 5 29.92 -27.08 14.32
C GLY A 5 30.09 -27.92 13.06
N GLU A 6 29.35 -29.02 12.91
CA GLU A 6 29.32 -29.81 11.68
C GLU A 6 28.12 -29.45 10.82
N GLU A 7 28.34 -29.37 9.50
CA GLU A 7 27.28 -29.17 8.54
C GLU A 7 26.67 -30.52 8.13
N ILE A 8 25.41 -30.73 8.52
CA ILE A 8 24.64 -31.90 8.14
C ILE A 8 23.70 -31.52 6.99
N CYS A 9 23.83 -32.23 5.87
CA CYS A 9 22.98 -32.09 4.70
C CYS A 9 21.97 -33.24 4.66
N SER A 10 20.68 -32.91 4.74
CA SER A 10 19.59 -33.89 4.60
C SER A 10 18.92 -33.68 3.24
N PRO A 11 18.66 -34.74 2.46
CA PRO A 11 18.00 -34.61 1.17
C PRO A 11 16.58 -34.08 1.34
N LEU A 12 16.16 -33.20 0.42
CA LEU A 12 14.79 -32.67 0.38
C LEU A 12 13.84 -33.65 -0.30
N THR A 13 12.58 -33.64 0.11
CA THR A 13 11.51 -34.26 -0.68
C THR A 13 11.29 -33.47 -1.98
N VAL A 14 10.64 -34.09 -2.97
CA VAL A 14 10.33 -33.41 -4.24
C VAL A 14 9.51 -32.13 -4.01
N GLU A 15 8.51 -32.18 -3.12
CA GLU A 15 7.67 -31.02 -2.77
C GLU A 15 8.51 -29.89 -2.14
N GLN A 16 9.40 -30.22 -1.21
CA GLN A 16 10.31 -29.25 -0.59
C GLN A 16 11.29 -28.64 -1.60
N ALA A 17 11.79 -29.45 -2.53
CA ALA A 17 12.67 -28.97 -3.60
C ALA A 17 11.93 -28.02 -4.55
N VAL A 18 10.68 -28.32 -4.91
CA VAL A 18 9.82 -27.43 -5.71
C VAL A 18 9.55 -26.13 -4.98
N GLY A 19 9.14 -26.18 -3.71
CA GLY A 19 8.91 -24.98 -2.90
C GLY A 19 10.16 -24.13 -2.75
N SER A 20 11.33 -24.75 -2.60
CA SER A 20 12.62 -24.05 -2.54
C SER A 20 12.95 -23.36 -3.86
N ARG A 21 12.77 -24.06 -5.00
CA ARG A 21 12.97 -23.50 -6.34
C ARG A 21 12.07 -22.27 -6.56
N ASP A 22 10.78 -22.40 -6.26
CA ASP A 22 9.80 -21.32 -6.48
C ASP A 22 10.07 -20.13 -5.55
N SER A 23 10.49 -20.40 -4.30
CA SER A 23 10.91 -19.36 -3.35
C SER A 23 12.13 -18.59 -3.84
N VAL A 24 13.14 -19.27 -4.38
CA VAL A 24 14.32 -18.63 -4.97
C VAL A 24 13.92 -17.79 -6.19
N ALA A 25 13.04 -18.29 -7.06
CA ALA A 25 12.57 -17.55 -8.23
C ALA A 25 11.82 -16.26 -7.82
N MET A 26 10.91 -16.35 -6.85
CA MET A 26 10.20 -15.19 -6.30
C MET A 26 11.16 -14.18 -5.67
N ALA A 27 12.17 -14.65 -4.91
CA ALA A 27 13.16 -13.78 -4.28
C ALA A 27 14.05 -13.05 -5.30
N LEU A 28 14.47 -13.72 -6.38
CA LEU A 28 15.23 -13.10 -7.46
C LEU A 28 14.41 -12.04 -8.19
N TYR A 29 13.15 -12.34 -8.50
CA TYR A 29 12.25 -11.40 -9.15
C TYR A 29 11.99 -10.17 -8.26
N ALA A 30 11.68 -10.38 -6.98
CA ALA A 30 11.43 -9.30 -6.02
C ALA A 30 12.65 -8.37 -5.86
N GLN A 31 13.86 -8.94 -5.75
CA GLN A 31 15.10 -8.17 -5.69
C GLN A 31 15.37 -7.39 -6.99
N SER A 32 15.13 -8.01 -8.14
CA SER A 32 15.28 -7.36 -9.44
C SER A 32 14.32 -6.18 -9.59
N PHE A 33 13.05 -6.38 -9.22
CA PHE A 33 12.04 -5.32 -9.24
C PHE A 33 12.43 -4.15 -8.30
N SER A 34 12.83 -4.45 -7.07
CA SER A 34 13.31 -3.44 -6.12
C SER A 34 14.52 -2.66 -6.65
N TRP A 35 15.46 -3.35 -7.30
CA TRP A 35 16.61 -2.72 -7.94
C TRP A 35 16.18 -1.78 -9.07
N ILE A 36 15.24 -2.19 -9.95
CA ILE A 36 14.71 -1.35 -11.02
C ILE A 36 14.09 -0.07 -10.44
N ILE A 37 13.22 -0.18 -9.43
CA ILE A 37 12.61 0.97 -8.76
C ILE A 37 13.68 1.90 -8.18
N THR A 38 14.70 1.35 -7.54
CA THR A 38 15.83 2.12 -7.01
C THR A 38 16.55 2.89 -8.11
N ARG A 39 16.81 2.26 -9.26
CA ARG A 39 17.47 2.91 -10.40
C ARG A 39 16.63 4.03 -10.99
N ILE A 40 15.32 3.83 -11.13
CA ILE A 40 14.39 4.87 -11.60
C ILE A 40 14.40 6.05 -10.62
N ASN A 41 14.22 5.78 -9.32
CA ASN A 41 14.20 6.81 -8.27
C ASN A 41 15.50 7.63 -8.23
N GLN A 42 16.66 6.99 -8.37
CA GLN A 42 17.95 7.69 -8.46
C GLN A 42 18.04 8.63 -9.66
N LYS A 43 17.37 8.31 -10.78
CA LYS A 43 17.39 9.12 -12.00
C LYS A 43 16.42 10.29 -11.97
N VAL A 44 15.26 10.12 -11.35
CA VAL A 44 14.22 11.17 -11.27
C VAL A 44 14.37 12.08 -10.04
N ARG A 45 15.27 11.75 -9.11
CA ARG A 45 15.48 12.53 -7.88
C ARG A 45 15.88 13.98 -8.21
N GLY A 46 14.95 14.90 -7.96
CA GLY A 46 15.17 16.34 -8.01
C GLY A 46 15.61 16.92 -6.67
N LYS A 47 15.66 18.25 -6.59
CA LYS A 47 15.78 18.97 -5.31
C LYS A 47 14.42 18.92 -4.59
N ASP A 48 14.45 18.77 -3.27
CA ASP A 48 13.24 18.85 -2.45
C ASP A 48 12.73 20.29 -2.45
N ASN A 49 11.78 20.58 -3.35
CA ASN A 49 11.09 21.86 -3.42
C ASN A 49 10.00 21.94 -2.35
N PHE A 50 9.51 23.14 -2.07
CA PHE A 50 8.57 23.42 -0.97
C PHE A 50 7.23 22.64 -1.03
N LYS A 51 6.81 22.13 -2.21
CA LYS A 51 5.54 21.40 -2.40
C LYS A 51 5.72 20.20 -3.33
N SER A 52 4.87 19.19 -3.15
CA SER A 52 4.76 18.01 -4.02
C SER A 52 3.30 17.70 -4.35
N ILE A 53 3.08 16.99 -5.46
CA ILE A 53 1.78 16.45 -5.86
C ILE A 53 1.98 14.94 -6.02
N GLY A 54 1.22 14.14 -5.27
CA GLY A 54 1.21 12.69 -5.36
C GLY A 54 0.08 12.21 -6.26
N ILE A 55 0.35 11.23 -7.11
CA ILE A 55 -0.66 10.53 -7.90
C ILE A 55 -0.66 9.08 -7.41
N LEU A 56 -1.85 8.57 -7.09
CA LEU A 56 -2.04 7.20 -6.61
C LEU A 56 -2.60 6.35 -7.75
N ASP A 57 -1.88 5.29 -8.09
CA ASP A 57 -2.29 4.25 -9.03
C ASP A 57 -2.17 2.90 -8.31
N ILE A 58 -3.31 2.29 -7.98
CA ILE A 58 -3.40 1.03 -7.25
C ILE A 58 -4.41 0.11 -7.94
N PHE A 59 -4.31 -1.19 -7.68
CA PHE A 59 -5.33 -2.15 -8.12
C PHE A 59 -6.70 -1.80 -7.53
N GLY A 60 -7.73 -1.84 -8.38
CA GLY A 60 -9.12 -1.68 -7.95
C GLY A 60 -9.62 -2.90 -7.17
N PHE A 61 -10.82 -2.79 -6.61
CA PHE A 61 -11.45 -3.89 -5.89
C PHE A 61 -11.68 -5.11 -6.80
N GLU A 62 -11.26 -6.29 -6.33
CA GLU A 62 -11.36 -7.55 -7.07
C GLU A 62 -12.29 -8.53 -6.34
N ASN A 63 -13.14 -9.23 -7.08
CA ASN A 63 -13.93 -10.32 -6.54
C ASN A 63 -14.08 -11.43 -7.58
N PHE A 64 -13.30 -12.49 -7.41
CA PHE A 64 -13.31 -13.66 -8.29
C PHE A 64 -14.06 -14.83 -7.64
N GLU A 65 -14.32 -15.88 -8.41
CA GLU A 65 -14.92 -17.12 -7.88
C GLU A 65 -14.06 -17.76 -6.78
N VAL A 66 -12.73 -17.67 -6.90
CA VAL A 66 -11.77 -18.10 -5.87
C VAL A 66 -10.81 -16.95 -5.58
N ASN A 67 -10.96 -16.37 -4.40
CA ASN A 67 -10.07 -15.31 -3.91
C ASN A 67 -8.96 -15.93 -3.04
N ARG A 68 -7.72 -15.48 -3.24
CA ARG A 68 -6.56 -15.87 -2.43
C ARG A 68 -6.10 -14.70 -1.57
N PHE A 69 -4.97 -14.88 -0.89
CA PHE A 69 -4.40 -13.87 0.00
C PHE A 69 -4.07 -12.56 -0.74
N GLU A 70 -3.76 -12.63 -2.03
CA GLU A 70 -3.51 -11.50 -2.90
C GLU A 70 -4.74 -10.60 -3.03
N GLN A 71 -5.92 -11.16 -3.32
CA GLN A 71 -7.18 -10.40 -3.40
C GLN A 71 -7.54 -9.78 -2.05
N PHE A 72 -7.28 -10.48 -0.94
CA PHE A 72 -7.48 -9.91 0.39
C PHE A 72 -6.64 -8.64 0.59
N ASN A 73 -5.33 -8.68 0.24
CA ASN A 73 -4.46 -7.51 0.35
C ASN A 73 -4.90 -6.35 -0.54
N ILE A 74 -5.33 -6.63 -1.77
CA ILE A 74 -5.85 -5.64 -2.73
C ILE A 74 -7.11 -4.97 -2.17
N ASN A 75 -8.09 -5.77 -1.74
CA ASN A 75 -9.36 -5.25 -1.24
C ASN A 75 -9.20 -4.53 0.09
N TYR A 76 -8.30 -4.97 0.95
CA TYR A 76 -7.98 -4.26 2.20
C TYR A 76 -7.40 -2.86 1.92
N ALA A 77 -6.49 -2.73 0.94
CA ALA A 77 -5.97 -1.42 0.55
C ALA A 77 -7.09 -0.51 0.00
N ASN A 78 -8.02 -1.06 -0.78
CA ASN A 78 -9.20 -0.32 -1.27
C ASN A 78 -10.10 0.13 -0.12
N GLU A 79 -10.37 -0.73 0.86
CA GLU A 79 -11.17 -0.38 2.04
C GLU A 79 -10.53 0.77 2.82
N LYS A 80 -9.20 0.75 2.99
CA LYS A 80 -8.47 1.85 3.65
C LYS A 80 -8.48 3.14 2.85
N LEU A 81 -8.44 3.06 1.52
CA LEU A 81 -8.60 4.22 0.67
C LEU A 81 -10.01 4.81 0.78
N GLN A 82 -11.05 3.97 0.80
CA GLN A 82 -12.43 4.40 0.98
C GLN A 82 -12.66 5.03 2.37
N GLU A 83 -12.10 4.44 3.43
CA GLU A 83 -12.11 4.99 4.78
C GLU A 83 -11.50 6.40 4.81
N TYR A 84 -10.35 6.58 4.16
CA TYR A 84 -9.68 7.88 4.03
C TYR A 84 -10.55 8.91 3.29
N PHE A 85 -11.12 8.53 2.14
CA PHE A 85 -12.00 9.40 1.36
C PHE A 85 -13.22 9.84 2.17
N ASN A 86 -13.92 8.90 2.79
CA ASN A 86 -15.09 9.19 3.61
C ASN A 86 -14.72 10.17 4.72
N LYS A 87 -13.65 9.90 5.48
CA LYS A 87 -13.21 10.79 6.56
C LYS A 87 -12.89 12.20 6.06
N HIS A 88 -12.20 12.30 4.93
CA HIS A 88 -11.80 13.60 4.38
C HIS A 88 -13.02 14.40 3.90
N ILE A 89 -13.91 13.79 3.12
CA ILE A 89 -15.12 14.45 2.62
C ILE A 89 -16.04 14.84 3.77
N PHE A 90 -16.31 13.96 4.73
CA PHE A 90 -17.14 14.30 5.89
C PHE A 90 -16.52 15.42 6.73
N SER A 91 -15.20 15.44 6.90
CA SER A 91 -14.53 16.53 7.61
C SER A 91 -14.69 17.87 6.89
N LEU A 92 -14.66 17.87 5.56
CA LEU A 92 -14.87 19.08 4.76
C LEU A 92 -16.33 19.55 4.88
N GLU A 93 -17.29 18.65 4.77
CA GLU A 93 -18.72 18.97 4.93
C GLU A 93 -19.03 19.57 6.31
N GLN A 94 -18.45 19.04 7.38
CA GLN A 94 -18.61 19.58 8.73
C GLN A 94 -17.99 20.98 8.86
N LEU A 95 -16.83 21.24 8.24
CA LEU A 95 -16.21 22.56 8.24
C LEU A 95 -17.09 23.60 7.54
N ASP A 96 -17.67 23.24 6.40
CA ASP A 96 -18.55 24.12 5.64
C ASP A 96 -19.87 24.37 6.38
N TYR A 97 -20.45 23.33 7.00
CA TYR A 97 -21.63 23.49 7.85
C TYR A 97 -21.37 24.42 9.04
N ASN A 98 -20.25 24.23 9.75
CA ASN A 98 -19.88 25.09 10.88
C ASN A 98 -19.61 26.53 10.45
N ARG A 99 -19.01 26.76 9.27
CA ARG A 99 -18.85 28.10 8.71
C ARG A 99 -20.20 28.75 8.41
N TYR A 100 -21.14 28.00 7.82
CA TYR A 100 -22.47 28.51 7.53
C TYR A 100 -23.23 28.88 8.81
N VAL A 101 -23.23 28.00 9.82
CA VAL A 101 -23.87 28.25 11.12
C VAL A 101 -23.23 29.41 11.88
N ASN A 102 -21.89 29.52 11.88
CA ASN A 102 -21.20 30.65 12.50
C ASN A 102 -21.38 31.96 11.71
N GLY A 103 -21.62 31.87 10.41
CA GLY A 103 -21.96 33.02 9.56
C GLY A 103 -23.40 33.51 9.79
N THR A 104 -24.35 32.61 10.04
CA THR A 104 -25.75 32.98 10.33
C THR A 104 -25.97 33.44 11.76
N THR A 105 -25.22 32.94 12.75
CA THR A 105 -25.23 33.53 14.10
C THR A 105 -24.68 34.96 14.14
N GLY A 106 -23.80 35.33 13.20
CA GLY A 106 -23.38 36.72 13.01
C GLY A 106 -24.47 37.63 12.42
N LEU A 107 -25.45 37.08 11.69
CA LEU A 107 -26.57 37.85 11.13
C LEU A 107 -27.76 37.95 12.08
N GLN A 108 -27.94 36.99 13.00
CA GLN A 108 -28.97 37.06 14.06
C GLN A 108 -28.61 38.00 15.23
N GLN A 109 -27.38 38.53 15.27
CA GLN A 109 -26.97 39.55 16.25
C GLN A 109 -27.06 40.99 15.73
N VAL A 110 -27.51 41.19 14.48
CA VAL A 110 -27.62 42.51 13.82
C VAL A 110 -29.10 42.89 13.56
N CYS A 111 -30.07 42.06 13.96
CA CYS A 111 -31.48 42.44 14.02
C CYS A 111 -31.93 42.70 15.47
#